data_AF-A0A2I0WEF9-F1
#
_entry.id   AF-A0A2I0WEF9-F1
#
_cell.length_a   1.000
_cell.length_b   1.000
_cell.length_c   1.000
_cell.angle_alpha   90.00
_cell.angle_beta   90.00
_cell.angle_gamma   90.00
#
_symmetry.space_group_name_H-M   'P 1'
#
loop_
_entity.id
_entity.type
_entity.pdbx_description
1 polymer ?
#
loop_
_entity_poly.entity_id
_entity_poly.type
_entity_poly.pdbx_seq_one_letter_code
_entity_poly.pdbx_strand_id
1 'polypeptide(L)'
;MIVRTKRWNVSQMKVWGIPISYMYLNRFSELLIHKPREGLILSFLATILSPLRWIFSNFTESYLRKTIPMKKYDMIPKHSFFQGVAAGLFCILPEHFYDKVEEESIILKPSKTFEFIKNGVLIEGDATPINADVVIYATGYKGDQKLKNMFISPWFQKIVVGTEDTIVPLYRYS
;
A
#
# COMPACT_ATOMS: atom_id res chain seq x y z
N MET A 1 16.04 -2.77 5.80
CA MET A 1 14.58 -2.99 5.61
C MET A 1 14.35 -3.71 4.29
N ILE A 2 13.87 -4.95 4.36
CA ILE A 2 13.56 -5.77 3.17
C ILE A 2 12.12 -5.47 2.73
N VAL A 3 11.94 -5.13 1.45
CA VAL A 3 10.64 -4.71 0.90
C VAL A 3 10.19 -5.66 -0.20
N ARG A 4 9.19 -6.48 0.10
CA ARG A 4 8.62 -7.46 -0.84
C ARG A 4 7.80 -6.84 -1.95
N THR A 5 6.98 -5.86 -1.62
CA THR A 5 6.09 -5.18 -2.57
C THR A 5 6.28 -3.69 -2.42
N LYS A 6 6.76 -3.06 -3.50
CA LYS A 6 6.95 -1.62 -3.58
C LYS A 6 5.57 -0.94 -3.51
N ARG A 7 5.44 0.04 -2.62
CA ARG A 7 4.23 0.85 -2.41
C ARG A 7 4.60 2.33 -2.46
N TRP A 8 3.59 3.17 -2.68
CA TRP A 8 3.78 4.61 -2.63
C TRP A 8 4.07 5.01 -1.18
N ASN A 9 5.34 5.28 -0.90
CA ASN A 9 5.85 5.58 0.42
C ASN A 9 6.04 7.09 0.53
N VAL A 10 5.11 7.77 1.19
CA VAL A 10 5.05 9.23 1.28
C VAL A 10 5.19 9.67 2.73
N SER A 11 5.99 10.70 3.01
CA SER A 11 6.07 11.28 4.37
C SER A 11 4.92 12.26 4.63
N GLN A 12 4.45 12.96 3.59
CA GLN A 12 3.38 13.94 3.69
C GLN A 12 2.32 13.74 2.60
N MET A 13 1.05 13.87 2.99
CA MET A 13 -0.10 13.81 2.08
C MET A 13 -0.40 15.17 1.43
N LYS A 14 0.64 15.85 0.94
CA LYS A 14 0.54 17.14 0.24
C LYS A 14 1.32 17.10 -1.07
N VAL A 15 0.73 17.67 -2.11
CA VAL A 15 1.31 17.81 -3.45
C VAL A 15 1.26 19.29 -3.80
N TRP A 16 2.42 19.94 -3.98
CA TRP A 16 2.52 21.39 -4.20
C TRP A 16 1.84 22.23 -3.11
N GLY A 17 1.90 21.79 -1.85
CA GLY A 17 1.22 22.46 -0.73
C GLY A 17 -0.28 22.18 -0.62
N ILE A 18 -0.88 21.53 -1.61
CA ILE A 18 -2.30 21.15 -1.62
C ILE A 18 -2.46 19.75 -1.01
N PRO A 19 -3.35 19.56 -0.01
CA PRO A 19 -3.66 18.22 0.51
C PRO A 19 -4.13 17.26 -0.59
N ILE A 20 -3.53 16.08 -0.66
CA ILE A 20 -3.89 15.03 -1.63
C ILE A 20 -5.36 14.62 -1.48
N SER A 21 -5.93 14.75 -0.29
CA SER A 21 -7.36 14.49 -0.02
C SER A 21 -8.30 15.31 -0.91
N TYR A 22 -7.93 16.52 -1.32
CA TYR A 22 -8.75 17.32 -2.23
C TYR A 22 -8.79 16.80 -3.66
N MET A 23 -7.88 15.90 -4.05
CA MET A 23 -7.92 15.24 -5.35
C MET A 23 -8.55 13.84 -5.28
N TYR A 24 -8.32 13.09 -4.19
CA TYR A 24 -8.65 11.66 -4.13
C TYR A 24 -9.62 11.26 -3.01
N LEU A 25 -9.85 12.09 -1.99
CA LEU A 25 -10.62 11.75 -0.78
C LEU A 25 -11.72 12.79 -0.51
N ASN A 26 -12.58 13.01 -1.50
CA ASN A 26 -13.76 13.87 -1.38
C ASN A 26 -14.92 13.39 -2.27
N ARG A 27 -16.13 13.92 -2.04
CA ARG A 27 -17.35 13.50 -2.76
C ARG A 27 -17.25 13.65 -4.28
N PHE A 28 -16.55 14.68 -4.78
CA PHE A 28 -16.37 14.84 -6.22
C PHE A 28 -15.46 13.75 -6.79
N SER A 29 -14.38 13.40 -6.08
CA SER A 29 -13.48 12.32 -6.50
C SER A 29 -14.19 10.95 -6.59
N GLU A 30 -15.25 10.72 -5.82
CA GLU A 30 -16.07 9.51 -5.93
C GLU A 30 -16.87 9.40 -7.24
N LEU A 31 -17.03 10.51 -7.99
CA LEU A 31 -17.66 10.51 -9.32
C LEU A 31 -16.68 10.07 -10.41
N LEU A 32 -15.38 10.03 -10.11
CA LEU A 32 -14.32 9.66 -11.05
C LEU A 32 -14.11 8.15 -11.16
N ILE A 33 -14.81 7.35 -10.35
CA ILE A 33 -14.49 5.94 -10.09
C ILE A 33 -15.73 5.08 -10.30
N HIS A 34 -15.56 4.01 -11.07
CA HIS A 34 -16.58 2.97 -11.20
C HIS A 34 -16.74 2.21 -9.88
N LYS A 35 -17.98 2.06 -9.44
CA LYS A 35 -18.36 1.34 -8.21
C LYS A 35 -19.11 0.05 -8.55
N PRO A 36 -18.94 -1.03 -7.75
CA PRO A 36 -19.78 -2.21 -7.86
C PRO A 36 -21.26 -1.83 -7.75
N ARG A 37 -22.10 -2.35 -8.65
CA ARG A 37 -23.55 -2.10 -8.70
C ARG A 37 -23.95 -0.63 -8.87
N GLU A 38 -23.11 0.19 -9.51
CA GLU A 38 -23.45 1.58 -9.79
C GLU A 38 -24.57 1.72 -10.85
N GLY A 39 -25.36 2.79 -10.74
CA GLY A 39 -26.40 3.10 -11.73
C GLY A 39 -25.82 3.70 -13.02
N LEU A 40 -26.64 3.73 -14.08
CA LEU A 40 -26.25 4.21 -15.41
C LEU A 40 -25.65 5.64 -15.40
N ILE A 41 -26.24 6.55 -14.62
CA ILE A 41 -25.76 7.95 -14.52
C ILE A 41 -24.36 8.00 -13.91
N LEU A 42 -24.11 7.23 -12.84
CA LEU A 42 -22.80 7.19 -12.19
C LEU A 42 -21.75 6.57 -13.11
N SER A 43 -22.12 5.49 -13.81
CA SER A 43 -21.23 4.85 -14.79
C SER A 43 -20.88 5.79 -15.94
N PHE A 44 -21.85 6.57 -16.43
CA PHE A 44 -21.63 7.57 -17.46
C PHE A 44 -20.70 8.70 -16.98
N LEU A 45 -20.95 9.22 -15.78
CA LEU A 45 -20.10 10.25 -15.17
C LEU A 45 -18.66 9.77 -14.97
N ALA A 46 -18.48 8.56 -14.41
CA ALA A 46 -17.16 7.96 -14.21
C ALA A 46 -16.40 7.78 -15.55
N THR A 47 -17.11 7.37 -16.60
CA THR A 47 -16.55 7.23 -17.95
C THR A 47 -16.10 8.60 -18.50
N ILE A 48 -16.97 9.61 -18.46
CA ILE A 48 -16.65 10.96 -18.97
C ILE A 48 -15.52 11.61 -18.19
N LEU A 49 -15.48 11.42 -16.87
CA LEU A 49 -14.49 12.02 -16.00
C LEU A 49 -13.20 11.20 -15.91
N SER A 50 -13.12 10.04 -16.57
CA SER A 50 -11.93 9.20 -16.58
C SER A 50 -10.65 9.90 -17.08
N PRO A 51 -10.68 10.84 -18.06
CA PRO A 51 -9.50 11.59 -18.44
C PRO A 51 -9.03 12.53 -17.33
N LEU A 52 -9.95 13.17 -16.60
CA LEU A 52 -9.62 14.04 -15.47
C LEU A 52 -8.92 13.26 -14.36
N ARG A 53 -9.44 12.06 -14.05
CA ARG A 53 -8.79 11.13 -13.11
C ARG A 53 -7.38 10.78 -13.55
N TRP A 54 -7.19 10.48 -14.83
CA TRP A 54 -5.88 10.17 -15.40
C TRP A 54 -4.92 11.36 -15.27
N ILE A 55 -5.37 12.59 -15.52
CA ILE A 55 -4.58 13.81 -15.32
C ILE A 55 -4.15 13.94 -13.85
N PHE A 56 -5.08 13.84 -12.90
CA PHE A 56 -4.75 13.92 -11.47
C PHE A 56 -3.71 12.86 -11.06
N SER A 57 -3.89 11.62 -11.53
CA SER A 57 -2.96 10.52 -11.26
C SER A 57 -1.56 10.84 -11.76
N ASN A 58 -1.40 11.19 -13.04
CA ASN A 58 -0.08 11.46 -13.62
C ASN A 58 0.58 12.71 -13.03
N PHE A 59 -0.19 13.75 -12.78
CA PHE A 59 0.32 14.98 -12.18
C PHE A 59 0.88 14.73 -10.77
N THR A 60 0.09 14.03 -9.93
CA THR A 60 0.50 13.67 -8.58
C THR A 60 1.71 12.75 -8.60
N GLU A 61 1.69 11.73 -9.46
CA GLU A 61 2.75 10.76 -9.59
C GLU A 61 4.07 11.39 -10.07
N SER A 62 4.01 12.28 -11.07
CA SER A 62 5.17 13.04 -11.55
C SER A 62 5.79 13.89 -10.44
N TYR A 63 4.96 14.58 -9.66
CA TYR A 63 5.43 15.34 -8.51
C TYR A 63 6.13 14.44 -7.48
N LEU A 64 5.46 13.38 -7.03
CA LEU A 64 6.00 12.46 -6.01
C LEU A 64 7.30 11.79 -6.47
N ARG A 65 7.41 11.44 -7.76
CA ARG A 65 8.63 10.88 -8.35
C ARG A 65 9.79 11.88 -8.38
N LYS A 66 9.49 13.18 -8.45
CA LYS A 66 10.49 14.26 -8.46
C LYS A 66 10.91 14.66 -7.04
N THR A 67 9.98 14.66 -6.08
CA THR A 67 10.24 15.11 -4.71
C THR A 67 10.76 14.01 -3.80
N ILE A 68 10.37 12.76 -4.04
CA ILE A 68 10.76 11.63 -3.19
C ILE A 68 11.81 10.78 -3.92
N PRO A 69 12.96 10.46 -3.31
CA PRO A 69 14.05 9.74 -3.96
C PRO A 69 13.77 8.23 -4.12
N MET A 70 12.51 7.82 -4.37
CA MET A 70 12.16 6.40 -4.58
C MET A 70 12.90 5.78 -5.75
N LYS A 71 13.19 6.54 -6.82
CA LYS A 71 13.96 6.03 -7.97
C LYS A 71 15.40 5.66 -7.58
N LYS A 72 16.04 6.48 -6.74
CA LYS A 72 17.43 6.29 -6.26
C LYS A 72 17.60 4.93 -5.58
N TYR A 73 16.57 4.47 -4.87
CA TYR A 73 16.60 3.25 -4.05
C TYR A 73 15.78 2.09 -4.64
N ASP A 74 15.43 2.14 -5.93
CA ASP A 74 14.59 1.13 -6.59
C ASP A 74 13.26 0.84 -5.88
N MET A 75 12.58 1.89 -5.39
CA MET A 75 11.35 1.80 -4.60
C MET A 75 10.09 2.23 -5.35
N ILE A 76 10.18 2.49 -6.65
CA ILE A 76 9.04 2.87 -7.48
C ILE A 76 8.04 1.70 -7.57
N PRO A 77 6.76 1.89 -7.20
CA PRO A 77 5.72 0.88 -7.38
C PRO A 77 5.39 0.63 -8.86
N LYS A 78 4.88 -0.57 -9.16
CA LYS A 78 4.41 -0.92 -10.51
C LYS A 78 3.01 -0.38 -10.82
N HIS A 79 2.22 -0.10 -9.79
CA HIS A 79 0.88 0.49 -9.90
C HIS A 79 0.93 2.02 -9.81
N SER A 80 -0.05 2.68 -10.42
CA SER A 80 -0.14 4.15 -10.37
C SER A 80 -0.45 4.66 -8.97
N PHE A 81 -0.17 5.94 -8.71
CA PHE A 81 -0.52 6.54 -7.42
C PHE A 81 -2.04 6.45 -7.13
N PHE A 82 -2.88 6.71 -8.13
CA PHE A 82 -4.34 6.57 -7.99
C PHE A 82 -4.76 5.15 -7.58
N GLN A 83 -4.22 4.12 -8.25
CA GLN A 83 -4.48 2.72 -7.86
C GLN A 83 -3.99 2.46 -6.43
N GLY A 84 -2.86 3.06 -6.06
CA GLY A 84 -2.31 3.02 -4.71
C GLY A 84 -3.32 3.53 -3.68
N VAL A 85 -3.87 4.72 -3.89
CA VAL A 85 -4.87 5.31 -2.99
C VAL A 85 -6.16 4.48 -2.96
N ALA A 86 -6.71 4.13 -4.12
CA ALA A 86 -7.98 3.42 -4.22
C ALA A 86 -7.93 2.02 -3.59
N ALA A 87 -6.80 1.32 -3.69
CA ALA A 87 -6.62 -0.03 -3.13
C ALA A 87 -5.95 -0.05 -1.74
N GLY A 88 -5.66 1.11 -1.15
CA GLY A 88 -4.91 1.18 0.12
C GLY A 88 -3.46 0.67 0.01
N LEU A 89 -2.87 0.68 -1.19
CA LEU A 89 -1.50 0.29 -1.49
C LEU A 89 -0.52 1.48 -1.45
N PHE A 90 -0.65 2.30 -0.41
CA PHE A 90 0.28 3.38 -0.06
C PHE A 90 0.64 3.30 1.42
N CYS A 91 1.74 3.93 1.82
CA CYS A 91 2.21 3.99 3.19
C CYS A 91 2.56 5.42 3.55
N ILE A 92 2.09 5.88 4.71
CA ILE A 92 2.56 7.13 5.31
C ILE A 92 3.76 6.78 6.18
N LEU A 93 4.92 7.31 5.82
CA LEU A 93 6.16 7.14 6.58
C LEU A 93 6.30 8.26 7.61
N PRO A 94 7.06 8.01 8.69
CA PRO A 94 7.48 9.08 9.60
C PRO A 94 8.18 10.22 8.83
N GLU A 95 8.07 11.44 9.36
CA GLU A 95 8.87 12.55 8.88
C GLU A 95 10.37 12.19 8.95
N HIS A 96 11.17 12.72 8.02
CA HIS A 96 12.61 12.45 7.93
C HIS A 96 13.02 10.99 7.65
N PHE A 97 12.09 10.10 7.28
CA PHE A 97 12.43 8.72 6.91
C PHE A 97 13.49 8.64 5.81
N TYR A 98 13.35 9.45 4.75
CA TYR A 98 14.28 9.43 3.63
C TYR A 98 15.64 10.04 3.98
N ASP A 99 15.70 10.95 4.95
CA ASP A 99 16.96 11.48 5.50
C ASP A 99 17.74 10.32 6.14
N LYS A 100 17.06 9.44 6.90
CA LYS A 100 17.67 8.23 7.45
C LYS A 100 18.08 7.19 6.41
N VAL A 101 17.41 7.16 5.25
CA VAL A 101 17.84 6.32 4.12
C VAL A 101 19.09 6.90 3.46
N GLU A 102 19.17 8.22 3.34
CA GLU A 102 20.33 8.92 2.77
C GLU A 102 21.56 8.87 3.68
N GLU A 103 21.37 8.96 4.99
CA GLU A 103 22.39 8.73 6.03
C GLU A 103 22.79 7.24 6.17
N GLU A 104 22.24 6.36 5.34
CA GLU A 104 22.44 4.89 5.38
C GLU A 104 22.05 4.21 6.71
N SER A 105 21.42 4.95 7.63
CA SER A 105 20.82 4.40 8.85
C SER A 105 19.67 3.43 8.55
N ILE A 106 19.01 3.59 7.40
CA ILE A 106 18.01 2.65 6.87
C ILE A 106 18.39 2.24 5.45
N ILE A 107 18.85 1.00 5.29
CA ILE A 107 19.12 0.43 3.97
C ILE A 107 17.85 -0.22 3.43
N LEU A 108 17.37 0.23 2.27
CA LEU A 108 16.21 -0.36 1.58
C LEU A 108 16.67 -1.47 0.63
N LYS A 109 16.08 -2.66 0.74
CA LYS A 109 16.38 -3.82 -0.09
C LYS A 109 15.10 -4.39 -0.70
N PRO A 110 14.76 -4.08 -1.97
CA PRO A 110 13.60 -4.66 -2.62
C PRO A 110 13.88 -6.13 -2.97
N SER A 111 13.21 -7.07 -2.29
CA SER A 111 13.35 -8.50 -2.57
C SER A 111 12.13 -9.30 -2.13
N LYS A 112 11.81 -10.36 -2.86
CA LYS A 112 10.64 -11.21 -2.59
C LYS A 112 10.89 -12.26 -1.53
N THR A 113 12.12 -12.76 -1.45
CA THR A 113 12.49 -13.86 -0.56
C THR A 113 13.84 -13.57 0.10
N PHE A 114 14.02 -14.18 1.27
CA PHE A 114 15.26 -14.17 2.02
C PHE A 114 15.32 -15.46 2.84
N GLU A 115 16.52 -15.86 3.23
CA GLU A 115 16.78 -17.02 4.04
C GLU A 115 17.48 -16.60 5.33
N PHE A 116 17.20 -17.31 6.42
CA PHE A 116 17.96 -17.12 7.65
C PHE A 116 19.27 -17.88 7.57
N ILE A 117 20.32 -17.21 8.03
CA ILE A 117 21.62 -17.83 8.26
C ILE A 117 22.01 -17.63 9.72
N LYS A 118 23.05 -18.32 10.18
CA LYS A 118 23.48 -18.31 11.58
C LYS A 118 23.61 -16.91 12.19
N ASN A 119 24.07 -15.93 11.41
CA ASN A 119 24.36 -14.57 11.90
C ASN A 119 23.46 -13.48 11.30
N GLY A 120 22.34 -13.84 10.66
CA GLY A 120 21.46 -12.85 10.04
C GLY A 120 20.61 -13.41 8.89
N VAL A 121 20.54 -12.66 7.78
CA VAL A 121 19.70 -13.01 6.63
C VAL A 121 20.43 -12.89 5.31
N LEU A 122 20.20 -13.82 4.39
CA LEU A 122 20.65 -13.76 3.00
C LEU A 122 19.47 -13.38 2.12
N ILE A 123 19.60 -12.30 1.36
CA ILE A 123 18.56 -11.87 0.43
C ILE A 123 18.76 -12.57 -0.92
N GLU A 124 17.67 -13.03 -1.54
CA GLU A 124 17.71 -13.60 -2.88
C GLU A 124 18.38 -12.64 -3.88
N GLY A 125 19.45 -13.10 -4.53
CA GLY A 125 20.22 -12.33 -5.50
C GLY A 125 21.38 -11.51 -4.92
N ASP A 126 21.44 -11.31 -3.61
CA ASP A 126 22.59 -10.68 -2.96
C ASP A 126 23.69 -11.74 -2.73
N ALA A 127 24.94 -11.43 -3.09
CA ALA A 127 26.08 -12.33 -2.88
C ALA A 127 26.52 -12.38 -1.41
N THR A 128 26.24 -11.34 -0.64
CA THR A 128 26.68 -11.18 0.74
C THR A 128 25.49 -11.20 1.70
N PRO A 129 25.59 -11.96 2.81
CA PRO A 129 24.56 -11.90 3.86
C PRO A 129 24.54 -10.56 4.59
N ILE A 130 23.37 -10.22 5.13
CA ILE A 130 23.17 -9.12 6.06
C ILE A 130 23.26 -9.67 7.48
N ASN A 131 24.29 -9.26 8.21
CA ASN A 131 24.39 -9.59 9.63
C ASN A 131 23.28 -8.86 10.41
N ALA A 132 22.62 -9.56 11.33
CA ALA A 132 21.55 -8.99 12.14
C ALA A 132 21.47 -9.66 13.51
N ASP A 133 21.45 -8.85 14.56
CA ASP A 133 21.21 -9.32 15.94
C ASP A 133 19.71 -9.59 16.18
N VAL A 134 18.84 -8.83 15.51
CA VAL A 134 17.37 -8.91 15.63
C VAL A 134 16.73 -8.78 14.26
N VAL A 135 15.72 -9.63 14.00
CA VAL A 135 14.87 -9.55 12.82
C VAL A 135 13.43 -9.29 13.23
N ILE A 136 12.87 -8.16 12.77
CA ILE A 136 11.51 -7.74 13.10
C ILE A 136 10.58 -7.98 11.90
N TYR A 137 9.54 -8.78 12.11
CA TYR A 137 8.50 -9.03 11.11
C TYR A 137 7.41 -7.95 11.16
N ALA A 138 7.62 -6.88 10.40
CA ALA A 138 6.61 -5.82 10.19
C ALA A 138 5.62 -6.19 9.06
N THR A 139 5.06 -7.41 9.07
CA THR A 139 4.24 -7.98 7.98
C THR A 139 2.73 -7.80 8.15
N GLY A 140 2.29 -7.07 9.17
CA GLY A 140 0.87 -6.80 9.45
C GLY A 140 0.22 -7.86 10.33
N TYR A 141 -1.11 -8.00 10.24
CA TYR A 141 -1.92 -8.84 11.12
C TYR A 141 -2.93 -9.67 10.33
N LYS A 142 -3.33 -10.82 10.88
CA LYS A 142 -4.42 -11.65 10.36
C LYS A 142 -5.77 -11.16 10.92
N GLY A 143 -6.41 -10.24 10.20
CA GLY A 143 -7.66 -9.60 10.65
C GLY A 143 -8.84 -10.57 10.74
N ASP A 144 -8.90 -11.53 9.83
CA ASP A 144 -9.80 -12.68 9.83
C ASP A 144 -9.65 -13.53 11.12
N GLN A 145 -8.43 -13.92 11.47
CA GLN A 145 -8.21 -14.70 12.69
C GLN A 145 -8.57 -13.89 13.95
N LYS A 146 -8.30 -12.58 13.95
CA LYS A 146 -8.70 -11.69 15.04
C LYS A 146 -10.23 -11.65 15.16
N LEU A 147 -10.95 -11.49 14.04
CA LEU A 147 -12.41 -11.48 13.99
C LEU A 147 -12.99 -12.80 14.52
N LYS A 148 -12.45 -13.93 14.06
CA LYS A 148 -12.82 -15.28 14.53
C LYS A 148 -12.66 -15.40 16.05
N ASN A 149 -11.50 -15.01 16.58
CA ASN A 149 -11.17 -15.17 17.99
C ASN A 149 -11.95 -14.25 18.95
N MET A 150 -12.71 -13.26 18.46
CA MET A 150 -13.59 -12.46 19.32
C MET A 150 -14.79 -13.27 19.83
N PHE A 151 -15.17 -14.36 19.16
CA PHE A 151 -16.30 -15.18 19.54
C PHE A 151 -15.85 -16.38 20.38
N ILE A 152 -16.54 -16.62 21.50
CA ILE A 152 -16.32 -17.80 22.34
C ILE A 152 -16.93 -19.06 21.69
N SER A 153 -18.08 -18.90 21.01
CA SER A 153 -18.79 -20.01 20.38
C SER A 153 -18.04 -20.58 19.18
N PRO A 154 -17.71 -21.88 19.15
CA PRO A 154 -17.09 -22.54 18.01
C PRO A 154 -17.90 -22.41 16.72
N TRP A 155 -19.23 -22.35 16.85
CA TRP A 155 -20.11 -22.18 15.69
C TRP A 155 -19.92 -20.80 15.04
N PHE A 156 -19.89 -19.72 15.83
CA PHE A 156 -19.63 -18.38 15.31
C PHE A 156 -18.23 -18.26 14.70
N GLN A 157 -17.22 -18.85 15.36
CA GLN A 157 -15.86 -18.92 14.82
C GLN A 157 -15.80 -19.58 13.44
N LYS A 158 -16.66 -20.57 13.16
CA LYS A 158 -16.71 -21.28 11.89
C LYS A 158 -17.37 -20.47 10.76
N ILE A 159 -18.38 -19.66 11.07
CA ILE A 159 -19.17 -18.97 10.03
C ILE A 159 -18.72 -17.53 9.75
N VAL A 160 -18.05 -16.86 10.70
CA VAL A 160 -17.84 -15.40 10.62
C VAL A 160 -16.81 -14.98 9.57
N VAL A 161 -15.84 -15.83 9.26
CA VAL A 161 -14.77 -15.53 8.28
C VAL A 161 -14.92 -16.25 6.94
N GLY A 162 -15.87 -17.18 6.82
CA GLY A 162 -15.98 -18.04 5.65
C GLY A 162 -14.84 -19.09 5.58
N THR A 163 -14.56 -19.57 4.37
CA THR A 163 -13.45 -20.48 4.06
C THR A 163 -12.19 -19.71 3.64
N GLU A 164 -11.02 -20.34 3.71
CA GLU A 164 -9.73 -19.69 3.38
C GLU A 164 -9.69 -19.11 1.94
N ASP A 165 -10.44 -19.71 1.02
CA ASP A 165 -10.51 -19.28 -0.38
C ASP A 165 -11.50 -18.13 -0.65
N THR A 166 -12.21 -17.65 0.38
CA THR A 166 -13.27 -16.63 0.23
C THR A 166 -12.93 -15.34 0.95
N ILE A 167 -13.38 -14.22 0.38
CA ILE A 167 -13.35 -12.92 1.07
C ILE A 167 -14.24 -13.04 2.31
N VAL A 168 -13.78 -12.52 3.45
CA VAL A 168 -14.55 -12.47 4.70
C VAL A 168 -15.93 -11.83 4.41
N PRO A 169 -17.05 -12.53 4.64
CA PRO A 169 -18.37 -12.13 4.17
C PRO A 169 -19.00 -11.05 5.06
N LEU A 170 -18.34 -9.90 5.15
CA LEU A 170 -18.80 -8.75 5.92
C LEU A 170 -19.81 -7.94 5.09
N TYR A 171 -20.97 -7.66 5.68
CA TYR A 171 -21.95 -6.78 5.06
C TYR A 171 -21.34 -5.41 4.74
N ARG A 172 -21.46 -4.97 3.47
CA ARG A 172 -20.88 -3.73 2.89
C ARG A 172 -19.36 -3.70 2.73
N TYR A 173 -18.70 -4.87 2.77
CA TYR A 173 -17.27 -5.02 2.51
C TYR A 173 -17.09 -5.83 1.21
N SER A 174 -17.51 -5.25 0.09
CA SER A 174 -17.36 -5.82 -1.26
C SER A 174 -17.47 -4.73 -2.32
#